data_AF-A0A1B3NPQ0-F1
#
_entry.id   AF-A0A1B3NPQ0-F1
#
_cell.length_a   1.000
_cell.length_b   1.000
_cell.length_c   1.000
_cell.angle_alpha   90.00
_cell.angle_beta   90.00
_cell.angle_gamma   90.00
#
_symmetry.space_group_name_H-M   'P 1'
#
loop_
_entity.id
_entity.type
_entity.pdbx_description
1 polymer ?
#
loop_
_entity_poly.entity_id
_entity_poly.type
_entity_poly.pdbx_seq_one_letter_code
_entity_poly.pdbx_strand_id
1 'polypeptide(L)'
;MPANQTLKQRLWGNAYLLLTLTTLMWGGNAVAGRLAVDAISPMALTSLRWIVVCAVMPVLLRHQIRAHWPVLRAHWKFIVAMGTVGFTAFNALMYLAAYSTTAINIGILQGSIPVFVLIGAFIAYRTPIGPVQALGVLITLLGVAVVASRGDIAVLRQFAFAPGDLFMIVACTFYAGYTVAIRSRPQVPGLVFFSALAMVACLVSLPLLAIEVAQGAFVVKAPQGWLILLYVAIGPSILSQLFFMRSVELIGPGRAGVFVNLVPVFAPILAVLILGEQLALYHGVALLLVLGGIFIAERLAKRA
;
A
#
# COMPACT_ATOMS: atom_id res chain seq x y z
N MET A 1 -0.46 -25.35 -28.15
CA MET A 1 -0.95 -24.05 -27.64
C MET A 1 -2.45 -23.99 -27.93
N PRO A 2 -3.36 -23.84 -26.95
CA PRO A 2 -4.79 -23.91 -27.23
C PRO A 2 -5.28 -22.63 -27.90
N ALA A 3 -5.68 -22.73 -29.17
CA ALA A 3 -5.97 -21.62 -30.09
C ALA A 3 -7.32 -20.89 -29.85
N ASN A 4 -8.14 -21.30 -28.87
CA ASN A 4 -9.50 -20.77 -28.67
C ASN A 4 -9.72 -19.96 -27.38
N GLN A 5 -8.68 -19.37 -26.78
CA GLN A 5 -8.90 -18.43 -25.68
C GLN A 5 -9.34 -17.06 -26.20
N THR A 6 -10.49 -16.58 -25.72
CA THR A 6 -10.97 -15.21 -25.95
C THR A 6 -9.95 -14.19 -25.44
N LEU A 7 -9.91 -12.98 -26.03
CA LEU A 7 -8.98 -11.92 -25.60
C LEU A 7 -9.06 -11.68 -24.07
N LYS A 8 -10.27 -11.71 -23.50
CA LYS A 8 -10.49 -11.59 -22.04
C LYS A 8 -9.79 -12.71 -21.24
N GLN A 9 -9.87 -13.96 -21.71
CA GLN A 9 -9.20 -15.09 -21.07
C GLN A 9 -7.67 -14.98 -21.16
N ARG A 10 -7.14 -14.49 -22.28
CA ARG A 10 -5.70 -14.25 -22.45
C ARG A 10 -5.19 -13.16 -21.51
N LEU A 11 -5.92 -12.05 -21.40
CA LEU A 11 -5.59 -10.96 -20.48
C LEU A 11 -5.66 -11.42 -19.01
N TRP A 12 -6.71 -12.15 -18.65
CA TRP A 12 -6.90 -12.69 -17.28
C TRP A 12 -5.93 -13.82 -16.92
N GLY A 13 -5.32 -14.47 -17.93
CA GLY A 13 -4.27 -15.46 -17.77
C GLY A 13 -2.85 -14.86 -17.72
N ASN A 14 -2.68 -13.57 -17.99
CA ASN A 14 -1.36 -12.93 -18.04
C ASN A 14 -1.00 -12.26 -16.71
N ALA A 15 -0.40 -13.02 -15.80
CA ALA A 15 0.01 -12.55 -14.49
C ALA A 15 0.92 -11.30 -14.54
N TYR A 16 1.82 -11.21 -15.51
CA TYR A 16 2.74 -10.07 -15.62
C TYR A 16 2.02 -8.78 -15.96
N LEU A 17 1.07 -8.83 -16.90
CA LEU A 17 0.22 -7.68 -17.22
C LEU A 17 -0.61 -7.25 -16.00
N LEU A 18 -1.26 -8.21 -15.33
CA LEU A 18 -2.10 -7.95 -14.17
C LEU A 18 -1.31 -7.34 -13.00
N LEU A 19 -0.08 -7.81 -12.73
CA LEU A 19 0.78 -7.26 -11.69
C LEU A 19 1.33 -5.87 -12.03
N THR A 20 1.67 -5.62 -13.29
CA THR A 20 2.07 -4.29 -13.75
C THR A 20 0.91 -3.29 -13.58
N LEU A 21 -0.32 -3.67 -13.95
CA LEU A 21 -1.50 -2.84 -13.73
C LEU A 21 -1.80 -2.63 -12.23
N THR A 22 -1.66 -3.68 -11.43
CA THR A 22 -1.83 -3.61 -9.96
C THR A 22 -0.90 -2.55 -9.37
N THR A 23 0.39 -2.63 -9.71
CA THR A 23 1.43 -1.78 -9.13
C THR A 23 1.38 -0.36 -9.69
N LEU A 24 0.94 -0.19 -10.93
CA LEU A 24 0.60 1.11 -11.52
C LEU A 24 -0.58 1.76 -10.76
N MET A 25 -1.64 1.01 -10.45
CA MET A 25 -2.77 1.51 -9.67
C MET A 25 -2.37 1.87 -8.24
N TRP A 26 -1.53 1.07 -7.59
CA TRP A 26 -1.00 1.39 -6.26
C TRP A 26 -0.08 2.62 -6.27
N GLY A 27 0.80 2.75 -7.27
CA GLY A 27 1.58 3.97 -7.47
C GLY A 27 0.71 5.19 -7.73
N GLY A 28 -0.33 5.02 -8.55
CA GLY A 28 -1.33 6.06 -8.80
C GLY A 28 -2.19 6.41 -7.58
N ASN A 29 -2.33 5.52 -6.59
CA ASN A 29 -3.00 5.84 -5.33
C ASN A 29 -2.23 6.91 -4.52
N ALA A 30 -0.89 6.91 -4.57
CA ALA A 30 -0.08 7.96 -3.94
C ALA A 30 -0.34 9.32 -4.62
N VAL A 31 -0.36 9.33 -5.95
CA VAL A 31 -0.68 10.51 -6.76
C VAL A 31 -2.11 10.99 -6.52
N ALA A 32 -3.08 10.08 -6.46
CA ALA A 32 -4.47 10.38 -6.13
C ALA A 32 -4.60 10.95 -4.71
N GLY A 33 -3.80 10.48 -3.75
CA GLY A 33 -3.73 11.05 -2.41
C GLY A 33 -3.26 12.50 -2.42
N ARG A 34 -2.31 12.86 -3.28
CA ARG A 34 -1.87 14.26 -3.43
C ARG A 34 -2.87 15.12 -4.21
N LEU A 35 -3.50 14.58 -5.27
CA LEU A 35 -4.61 15.22 -5.97
C LEU A 35 -5.84 15.45 -5.08
N ALA A 36 -6.00 14.63 -4.04
CA ALA A 36 -7.09 14.73 -3.08
C ALA A 36 -6.98 15.94 -2.16
N VAL A 37 -5.78 16.49 -1.98
CA VAL A 37 -5.56 17.68 -1.16
C VAL A 37 -6.44 18.81 -1.70
N ASP A 38 -7.18 19.45 -0.79
CA ASP A 38 -8.21 20.46 -1.08
C ASP A 38 -9.45 19.99 -1.86
N ALA A 39 -9.49 18.76 -2.36
CA ALA A 39 -10.63 18.20 -3.10
C ALA A 39 -11.48 17.24 -2.26
N ILE A 40 -10.84 16.40 -1.44
CA ILE A 40 -11.49 15.48 -0.51
C ILE A 40 -10.65 15.35 0.76
N SER A 41 -11.29 15.49 1.92
CA SER A 41 -10.62 15.39 3.21
C SER A 41 -10.09 13.96 3.46
N PRO A 42 -8.96 13.78 4.16
CA PRO A 42 -8.23 12.51 4.20
C PRO A 42 -9.00 11.37 4.89
N MET A 43 -9.79 11.66 5.93
CA MET A 43 -10.60 10.65 6.60
C MET A 43 -11.86 10.31 5.79
N ALA A 44 -12.44 11.29 5.09
CA ALA A 44 -13.49 11.07 4.09
C ALA A 44 -12.99 10.16 2.96
N LEU A 45 -11.81 10.42 2.39
CA LEU A 45 -11.27 9.57 1.32
C LEU A 45 -11.02 8.14 1.82
N THR A 46 -10.44 7.98 3.01
CA THR A 46 -10.25 6.67 3.67
C THR A 46 -11.58 5.94 3.90
N SER A 47 -12.60 6.63 4.40
CA SER A 47 -13.86 5.99 4.78
C SER A 47 -14.73 5.68 3.57
N LEU A 48 -14.92 6.66 2.70
CA LEU A 48 -15.78 6.51 1.52
C LEU A 48 -15.23 5.45 0.56
N ARG A 49 -13.91 5.31 0.40
CA ARG A 49 -13.36 4.22 -0.44
C ARG A 49 -13.73 2.84 0.12
N TRP A 50 -13.67 2.67 1.44
CA TRP A 50 -13.99 1.38 2.06
C TRP A 50 -15.49 1.11 2.07
N ILE A 51 -16.32 2.15 2.18
CA ILE A 51 -17.78 2.04 1.96
C ILE A 51 -18.07 1.50 0.56
N VAL A 52 -17.43 2.04 -0.49
CA VAL A 52 -17.60 1.54 -1.87
C VAL A 52 -17.14 0.08 -1.98
N VAL A 53 -15.97 -0.26 -1.43
CA VAL A 53 -15.49 -1.66 -1.42
C VAL A 53 -16.46 -2.58 -0.69
N CYS A 54 -17.04 -2.15 0.44
CA CYS A 54 -18.02 -2.90 1.21
C CYS A 54 -19.39 -3.00 0.53
N ALA A 55 -19.75 -2.06 -0.34
CA ALA A 55 -20.94 -2.17 -1.15
C ALA A 55 -20.78 -3.21 -2.27
N VAL A 56 -19.57 -3.35 -2.82
CA VAL A 56 -19.30 -4.20 -3.99
C VAL A 56 -18.85 -5.61 -3.62
N MET A 57 -17.81 -5.75 -2.78
CA MET A 57 -17.16 -7.06 -2.53
C MET A 57 -18.07 -8.09 -1.86
N PRO A 58 -18.82 -7.77 -0.80
CA PRO A 58 -19.73 -8.73 -0.17
C PRO A 58 -20.85 -9.20 -1.10
N VAL A 59 -21.31 -8.36 -2.02
CA VAL A 59 -22.33 -8.76 -3.02
C VAL A 59 -21.74 -9.74 -4.02
N LEU A 60 -20.54 -9.45 -4.54
CA LEU A 60 -19.84 -10.32 -5.49
C LEU A 60 -19.41 -11.66 -4.88
N LEU A 61 -19.06 -11.66 -3.59
CA LEU A 61 -18.50 -12.83 -2.89
C LEU A 61 -19.47 -13.43 -1.85
N ARG A 62 -20.76 -13.08 -1.90
CA ARG A 62 -21.77 -13.43 -0.87
C ARG A 62 -21.76 -14.90 -0.47
N HIS A 63 -21.67 -15.78 -1.46
CA HIS A 63 -21.71 -17.23 -1.26
C HIS A 63 -20.43 -17.73 -0.59
N GLN A 64 -19.29 -17.22 -1.02
CA GLN A 64 -17.99 -17.59 -0.46
C GLN A 64 -17.81 -17.06 0.97
N ILE A 65 -18.24 -15.81 1.22
CA ILE A 65 -18.20 -15.22 2.56
C ILE A 65 -19.11 -15.99 3.52
N ARG A 66 -20.34 -16.32 3.09
CA ARG A 66 -21.27 -17.10 3.91
C ARG A 66 -20.70 -18.49 4.24
N ALA A 67 -20.07 -19.15 3.28
CA ALA A 67 -19.45 -20.46 3.48
C ALA A 67 -18.29 -20.42 4.50
N HIS A 68 -17.50 -19.33 4.52
CA HIS A 68 -16.35 -19.19 5.42
C HIS A 68 -16.65 -18.34 6.67
N TRP A 69 -17.89 -17.91 6.87
CA TRP A 69 -18.29 -17.07 8.00
C TRP A 69 -17.94 -17.67 9.37
N PRO A 70 -18.10 -18.98 9.62
CA PRO A 70 -17.69 -19.57 10.91
C PRO A 70 -16.19 -19.36 11.20
N VAL A 71 -15.33 -19.51 10.19
CA VAL A 71 -13.88 -19.32 10.31
C VAL A 71 -13.54 -17.85 10.55
N LEU A 72 -14.17 -16.94 9.81
CA LEU A 72 -13.99 -15.49 10.00
C LEU A 72 -14.43 -15.06 11.39
N ARG A 73 -15.59 -15.55 11.87
CA ARG A 73 -16.09 -15.27 13.22
C ARG A 73 -15.16 -15.80 14.30
N ALA A 74 -14.57 -16.98 14.12
CA ALA A 74 -13.61 -17.54 15.08
C ALA A 74 -12.35 -16.66 15.23
N HIS A 75 -11.93 -15.98 14.15
CA HIS A 75 -10.71 -15.17 14.09
C HIS A 75 -10.99 -13.65 14.13
N TRP A 76 -12.16 -13.22 14.61
CA TRP A 76 -12.60 -11.84 14.50
C TRP A 76 -11.62 -10.82 15.10
N LYS A 77 -11.01 -11.12 16.26
CA LYS A 77 -10.04 -10.21 16.91
C LYS A 77 -8.83 -9.95 16.02
N PHE A 78 -8.33 -11.02 15.40
CA PHE A 78 -7.20 -10.96 14.49
C PHE A 78 -7.55 -10.17 13.23
N ILE A 79 -8.73 -10.41 12.65
CA ILE A 79 -9.23 -9.66 11.48
C ILE A 79 -9.43 -8.17 11.83
N VAL A 80 -9.97 -7.86 13.01
CA VAL A 80 -10.16 -6.48 13.48
C VAL A 80 -8.82 -5.77 13.61
N ALA A 81 -7.83 -6.40 14.25
CA ALA A 81 -6.49 -5.84 14.36
C ALA A 81 -5.85 -5.60 12.99
N MET A 82 -5.92 -6.58 12.08
CA MET A 82 -5.33 -6.46 10.74
C MET A 82 -6.02 -5.43 9.85
N GLY A 83 -7.35 -5.36 9.87
CA GLY A 83 -8.10 -4.35 9.11
C GLY A 83 -7.86 -2.95 9.67
N THR A 84 -7.73 -2.81 10.99
CA THR A 84 -7.39 -1.52 11.60
C THR A 84 -6.00 -1.06 11.19
N VAL A 85 -4.97 -1.91 11.38
CA VAL A 85 -3.57 -1.53 11.19
C VAL A 85 -3.22 -1.43 9.69
N GLY A 86 -3.49 -2.47 8.91
CA GLY A 86 -3.04 -2.56 7.52
C GLY A 86 -3.87 -1.74 6.54
N PHE A 87 -5.11 -1.40 6.91
CA PHE A 87 -6.05 -0.76 6.00
C PHE A 87 -6.44 0.62 6.52
N THR A 88 -7.11 0.74 7.67
CA THR A 88 -7.55 2.07 8.15
C THR A 88 -6.37 2.97 8.51
N ALA A 89 -5.50 2.53 9.42
CA ALA A 89 -4.40 3.34 9.92
C ALA A 89 -3.37 3.65 8.82
N PHE A 90 -3.00 2.66 8.01
CA PHE A 90 -2.13 2.86 6.86
C PHE A 90 -2.67 3.91 5.89
N ASN A 91 -3.93 3.78 5.43
CA ASN A 91 -4.48 4.72 4.44
C ASN A 91 -4.75 6.11 5.04
N ALA A 92 -5.20 6.18 6.29
CA ALA A 92 -5.38 7.45 6.99
C ALA A 92 -4.05 8.22 7.08
N LEU A 93 -2.97 7.57 7.50
CA LEU A 93 -1.65 8.17 7.59
C LEU A 93 -1.08 8.52 6.21
N MET A 94 -1.27 7.66 5.19
CA MET A 94 -0.81 7.93 3.83
C MET A 94 -1.53 9.15 3.21
N TYR A 95 -2.85 9.28 3.41
CA TYR A 95 -3.57 10.46 2.91
C TYR A 95 -3.27 11.71 3.74
N LEU A 96 -3.03 11.61 5.05
CA LEU A 96 -2.51 12.72 5.85
C LEU A 96 -1.11 13.14 5.39
N ALA A 97 -0.25 12.18 5.03
CA ALA A 97 1.07 12.46 4.51
C ALA A 97 1.02 13.34 3.26
N ALA A 98 0.06 13.09 2.37
CA ALA A 98 -0.11 13.84 1.13
C ALA A 98 -0.37 15.34 1.32
N TYR A 99 -0.81 15.79 2.51
CA TYR A 99 -1.00 17.22 2.81
C TYR A 99 0.32 17.97 3.06
N SER A 100 1.39 17.27 3.43
CA SER A 100 2.66 17.90 3.84
C SER A 100 3.90 17.29 3.18
N THR A 101 3.74 16.31 2.29
CA THR A 101 4.80 15.78 1.42
C THR A 101 4.31 15.56 -0.02
N THR A 102 5.23 15.21 -0.91
CA THR A 102 4.99 15.01 -2.34
C THR A 102 4.54 13.57 -2.64
N ALA A 103 3.87 13.38 -3.78
CA ALA A 103 3.50 12.04 -4.24
C ALA A 103 4.76 11.20 -4.58
N ILE A 104 5.83 11.85 -5.09
CA ILE A 104 7.15 11.22 -5.28
C ILE A 104 7.65 10.64 -3.94
N ASN A 105 7.67 11.43 -2.87
CA ASN A 105 8.17 10.98 -1.56
C ASN A 105 7.32 9.83 -1.01
N ILE A 106 5.99 9.93 -1.06
CA ILE A 106 5.07 8.86 -0.64
C ILE A 106 5.38 7.56 -1.38
N GLY A 107 5.61 7.64 -2.70
CA GLY A 107 5.99 6.50 -3.52
C GLY A 107 7.30 5.84 -3.09
N ILE A 108 8.37 6.64 -2.98
CA ILE A 108 9.71 6.12 -2.63
C ILE A 108 9.71 5.55 -1.22
N LEU A 109 9.07 6.22 -0.25
CA LEU A 109 8.96 5.73 1.13
C LEU A 109 8.17 4.42 1.21
N GLN A 110 7.11 4.23 0.43
CA GLN A 110 6.43 2.92 0.34
C GLN A 110 7.35 1.82 -0.17
N GLY A 111 8.31 2.16 -1.03
CA GLY A 111 9.34 1.22 -1.48
C GLY A 111 10.08 0.55 -0.33
N SER A 112 10.21 1.21 0.83
CA SER A 112 10.91 0.67 2.00
C SER A 112 10.11 -0.33 2.85
N ILE A 113 8.82 -0.56 2.55
CA ILE A 113 7.96 -1.52 3.28
C ILE A 113 8.62 -2.91 3.46
N PRO A 114 9.24 -3.55 2.45
CA PRO A 114 9.87 -4.87 2.60
C PRO A 114 10.93 -4.91 3.71
N VAL A 115 11.66 -3.81 3.92
CA VAL A 115 12.65 -3.72 4.99
C VAL A 115 11.98 -3.64 6.37
N PHE A 116 10.91 -2.86 6.51
CA PHE A 116 10.11 -2.87 7.73
C PHE A 116 9.49 -4.25 8.00
N VAL A 117 9.10 -4.99 6.96
CA VAL A 117 8.61 -6.37 7.07
C VAL A 117 9.71 -7.30 7.58
N LEU A 118 10.93 -7.19 7.07
CA LEU A 118 12.06 -8.00 7.52
C LEU A 118 12.38 -7.74 9.00
N ILE A 119 12.44 -6.46 9.41
CA ILE A 119 12.64 -6.06 10.80
C ILE A 119 11.49 -6.59 11.68
N GLY A 120 10.24 -6.41 11.25
CA GLY A 120 9.07 -6.91 11.96
C GLY A 120 9.04 -8.43 12.11
N ALA A 121 9.48 -9.18 11.08
CA ALA A 121 9.58 -10.63 11.12
C ALA A 121 10.69 -11.13 12.07
N PHE A 122 11.79 -10.39 12.19
CA PHE A 122 12.80 -10.65 13.22
C PHE A 122 12.25 -10.39 14.62
N ILE A 123 11.56 -9.27 14.85
CA ILE A 123 10.99 -8.94 16.17
C ILE A 123 9.91 -9.95 16.57
N ALA A 124 8.98 -10.28 15.66
CA ALA A 124 7.82 -11.12 15.97
C ALA A 124 8.15 -12.62 16.02
N TYR A 125 9.04 -13.10 15.14
CA TYR A 125 9.29 -14.54 14.98
C TYR A 125 10.76 -14.93 15.20
N ARG A 126 11.63 -13.99 15.56
CA ARG A 126 13.10 -14.19 15.69
C ARG A 126 13.71 -14.82 14.44
N THR A 127 13.18 -14.46 13.27
CA THR A 127 13.72 -14.91 11.98
C THR A 127 15.11 -14.30 11.80
N PRO A 128 16.19 -15.09 11.71
CA PRO A 128 17.55 -14.56 11.69
C PRO A 128 17.77 -13.66 10.47
N ILE A 129 18.40 -12.50 10.68
CA ILE A 129 18.79 -11.57 9.63
C ILE A 129 20.26 -11.82 9.33
N GLY A 130 20.55 -12.33 8.14
CA GLY A 130 21.93 -12.54 7.69
C GLY A 130 22.68 -11.22 7.45
N PRO A 131 24.02 -11.23 7.40
CA PRO A 131 24.82 -10.00 7.22
C PRO A 131 24.50 -9.26 5.92
N VAL A 132 24.23 -10.00 4.82
CA VAL A 132 23.83 -9.42 3.53
C VAL A 132 22.45 -8.76 3.61
N GLN A 133 21.51 -9.39 4.33
CA GLN A 133 20.20 -8.80 4.60
C GLN A 133 20.32 -7.52 5.43
N ALA A 134 21.14 -7.54 6.49
CA ALA A 134 21.39 -6.37 7.33
C ALA A 134 21.98 -5.22 6.50
N LEU A 135 22.92 -5.49 5.60
CA LEU A 135 23.46 -4.48 4.69
C LEU A 135 22.37 -3.90 3.78
N GLY A 136 21.52 -4.74 3.17
CA GLY A 136 20.40 -4.27 2.34
C GLY A 136 19.40 -3.41 3.11
N VAL A 137 19.11 -3.78 4.37
CA VAL A 137 18.30 -2.97 5.30
C VAL A 137 18.93 -1.61 5.54
N LEU A 138 20.22 -1.55 5.88
CA LEU A 138 20.93 -0.30 6.13
C LEU A 138 20.92 0.61 4.89
N ILE A 139 21.20 0.07 3.71
CA ILE A 139 21.18 0.84 2.44
C ILE A 139 19.78 1.40 2.17
N THR A 140 18.72 0.61 2.40
CA THR A 140 17.34 1.07 2.22
C THR A 140 16.97 2.17 3.22
N LEU A 141 17.38 2.04 4.48
CA LEU A 141 17.15 3.06 5.52
C LEU A 141 17.90 4.35 5.20
N LEU A 142 19.11 4.28 4.63
CA LEU A 142 19.80 5.45 4.10
C LEU A 142 19.01 6.11 2.97
N GLY A 143 18.43 5.33 2.06
CA GLY A 143 17.53 5.84 1.02
C GLY A 143 16.33 6.58 1.59
N VAL A 144 15.67 6.01 2.61
CA VAL A 144 14.56 6.66 3.34
C VAL A 144 15.02 7.98 3.98
N ALA A 145 16.19 7.99 4.62
CA ALA A 145 16.75 9.19 5.23
C ALA A 145 17.05 10.28 4.18
N VAL A 146 17.54 9.91 2.99
CA VAL A 146 17.78 10.85 1.88
C VAL A 146 16.49 11.48 1.38
N VAL A 147 15.40 10.71 1.23
CA VAL A 147 14.08 11.27 0.86
C VAL A 147 13.58 12.23 1.93
N ALA A 148 13.56 11.79 3.18
CA ALA A 148 12.98 12.55 4.29
C ALA A 148 13.76 13.85 4.56
N SER A 149 15.08 13.83 4.34
CA SER A 149 15.95 15.01 4.47
C SER A 149 16.00 15.89 3.22
N ARG A 150 15.39 15.46 2.11
CA ARG A 150 15.49 16.11 0.79
C ARG A 150 16.95 16.29 0.33
N GLY A 151 17.83 15.40 0.77
CA GLY A 151 19.27 15.47 0.52
C GLY A 151 20.04 16.54 1.32
N ASP A 152 19.40 17.23 2.26
CA ASP A 152 20.05 18.24 3.10
C ASP A 152 20.43 17.68 4.48
N ILE A 153 21.73 17.67 4.77
CA ILE A 153 22.27 17.21 6.05
C ILE A 153 21.84 18.09 7.24
N ALA A 154 21.52 19.36 7.00
CA ALA A 154 21.02 20.26 8.03
C ALA A 154 19.64 19.82 8.53
N VAL A 155 18.77 19.34 7.64
CA VAL A 155 17.46 18.77 7.99
C VAL A 155 17.62 17.57 8.92
N LEU A 156 18.61 16.71 8.66
CA LEU A 156 18.93 15.58 9.55
C LEU A 156 19.42 16.03 10.92
N ARG A 157 20.29 17.04 10.97
CA ARG A 157 20.85 17.56 12.23
C ARG A 157 19.79 18.26 13.10
N GLN A 158 18.86 18.97 12.46
CA GLN A 158 17.82 19.74 13.14
C GLN A 158 16.52 18.96 13.34
N PHE A 159 16.46 17.71 12.87
CA PHE A 159 15.24 16.88 12.84
C PHE A 159 14.04 17.59 12.19
N ALA A 160 14.30 18.46 11.20
CA ALA A 160 13.30 19.30 10.55
C ALA A 160 12.57 18.58 9.41
N PHE A 161 12.17 17.33 9.64
CA PHE A 161 11.49 16.50 8.65
C PHE A 161 10.11 17.04 8.32
N ALA A 162 9.68 16.85 7.07
CA ALA A 162 8.29 17.11 6.72
C ALA A 162 7.38 16.16 7.52
N PRO A 163 6.33 16.65 8.21
CA PRO A 163 5.42 15.81 8.98
C PRO A 163 4.83 14.65 8.17
N GLY A 164 4.61 14.87 6.87
CA GLY A 164 4.07 13.86 5.97
C GLY A 164 5.03 12.70 5.71
N ASP A 165 6.33 12.96 5.64
CA ASP A 165 7.32 11.88 5.50
C ASP A 165 7.32 10.99 6.76
N LEU A 166 7.17 11.60 7.95
CA LEU A 166 7.03 10.87 9.21
C LEU A 166 5.74 10.06 9.26
N PHE A 167 4.59 10.63 8.87
CA PHE A 167 3.34 9.89 8.77
C PHE A 167 3.46 8.70 7.83
N MET A 168 4.14 8.86 6.70
CA MET A 168 4.35 7.79 5.75
C MET A 168 5.28 6.69 6.30
N ILE A 169 6.34 7.04 7.03
CA ILE A 169 7.22 6.04 7.70
C ILE A 169 6.43 5.23 8.75
N VAL A 170 5.58 5.89 9.55
CA VAL A 170 4.69 5.21 10.51
C VAL A 170 3.68 4.32 9.76
N ALA A 171 3.12 4.81 8.65
CA ALA A 171 2.23 4.01 7.80
C ALA A 171 2.94 2.75 7.27
N CYS A 172 4.16 2.88 6.75
CA CYS A 172 4.97 1.74 6.30
C CYS A 172 5.19 0.71 7.42
N THR A 173 5.38 1.17 8.66
CA THR A 173 5.53 0.30 9.84
C THR A 173 4.24 -0.47 10.14
N PHE A 174 3.07 0.18 10.10
CA PHE A 174 1.79 -0.49 10.24
C PHE A 174 1.52 -1.50 9.12
N TYR A 175 1.79 -1.11 7.88
CA TYR A 175 1.61 -2.02 6.75
C TYR A 175 2.57 -3.22 6.82
N ALA A 176 3.79 -3.01 7.30
CA ALA A 176 4.73 -4.09 7.56
C ALA A 176 4.22 -5.02 8.67
N GLY A 177 3.71 -4.49 9.78
CA GLY A 177 3.09 -5.29 10.84
C GLY A 177 1.92 -6.13 10.33
N TYR A 178 1.05 -5.53 9.51
CA TYR A 178 0.00 -6.25 8.79
C TYR A 178 0.58 -7.40 7.95
N THR A 179 1.60 -7.13 7.14
CA THR A 179 2.22 -8.11 6.25
C THR A 179 2.89 -9.26 7.01
N VAL A 180 3.55 -8.96 8.13
CA VAL A 180 4.15 -9.98 9.02
C VAL A 180 3.05 -10.85 9.67
N ALA A 181 1.93 -10.24 10.04
CA ALA A 181 0.78 -10.94 10.61
C ALA A 181 0.04 -11.83 9.59
N ILE A 182 0.09 -11.53 8.28
CA ILE A 182 -0.53 -12.36 7.22
C ILE A 182 -0.09 -13.83 7.32
N ARG A 183 1.14 -14.11 7.78
CA ARG A 183 1.64 -15.48 7.97
C ARG A 183 0.71 -16.34 8.84
N SER A 184 0.02 -15.72 9.79
CA SER A 184 -0.90 -16.38 10.74
C SER A 184 -2.37 -16.20 10.37
N ARG A 185 -2.67 -15.82 9.13
CA ARG A 185 -4.05 -15.58 8.69
C ARG A 185 -4.88 -16.86 8.70
N PRO A 186 -6.21 -16.77 8.93
CA PRO A 186 -7.10 -17.91 8.79
C PRO A 186 -7.07 -18.49 7.37
N GLN A 187 -7.28 -19.80 7.26
CA GLN A 187 -7.30 -20.53 5.99
C GLN A 187 -8.61 -20.30 5.23
N VAL A 188 -8.75 -19.10 4.68
CA VAL A 188 -9.86 -18.71 3.79
C VAL A 188 -9.30 -18.17 2.47
N PRO A 189 -10.09 -18.18 1.39
CA PRO A 189 -9.70 -17.57 0.12
C PRO A 189 -9.24 -16.13 0.30
N GLY A 190 -8.21 -15.69 -0.44
CA GLY A 190 -7.59 -14.38 -0.27
C GLY A 190 -8.57 -13.21 -0.41
N LEU A 191 -9.48 -13.29 -1.38
CA LEU A 191 -10.52 -12.26 -1.58
C LEU A 191 -11.59 -12.25 -0.48
N VAL A 192 -11.90 -13.41 0.12
CA VAL A 192 -12.80 -13.49 1.28
C VAL A 192 -12.14 -12.84 2.49
N PHE A 193 -10.85 -13.11 2.72
CA PHE A 193 -10.08 -12.46 3.77
C PHE A 193 -9.99 -10.95 3.57
N PHE A 194 -9.64 -10.50 2.36
CA PHE A 194 -9.62 -9.09 1.97
C PHE A 194 -10.97 -8.40 2.22
N SER A 195 -12.08 -9.04 1.84
CA SER A 195 -13.42 -8.50 2.07
C SER A 195 -13.72 -8.31 3.55
N ALA A 196 -13.30 -9.27 4.40
CA ALA A 196 -13.45 -9.16 5.85
C ALA A 196 -12.61 -8.00 6.43
N LEU A 197 -11.37 -7.84 5.95
CA LEU A 197 -10.50 -6.72 6.33
C LEU A 197 -11.08 -5.38 5.88
N ALA A 198 -11.63 -5.30 4.67
CA ALA A 198 -12.26 -4.09 4.14
C ALA A 198 -13.51 -3.70 4.95
N MET A 199 -14.32 -4.67 5.40
CA MET A 199 -15.46 -4.42 6.29
C MET A 199 -15.02 -3.85 7.63
N VAL A 200 -13.98 -4.43 8.24
CA VAL A 200 -13.38 -3.87 9.46
C VAL A 200 -12.85 -2.46 9.18
N ALA A 201 -12.13 -2.27 8.08
CA ALA A 201 -11.51 -1.00 7.76
C ALA A 201 -12.55 0.12 7.59
N CYS A 202 -13.67 -0.22 6.93
CA CYS A 202 -14.84 0.64 6.82
C CYS A 202 -15.38 1.02 8.19
N LEU A 203 -15.67 0.04 9.05
CA LEU A 203 -16.24 0.30 10.39
C LEU A 203 -15.31 1.14 11.26
N VAL A 204 -14.01 0.82 11.26
CA VAL A 204 -13.01 1.50 12.10
C VAL A 204 -12.63 2.88 11.57
N SER A 205 -12.85 3.15 10.27
CA SER A 205 -12.63 4.49 9.73
C SER A 205 -13.79 5.45 9.99
N LEU A 206 -15.01 4.96 10.25
CA LEU A 206 -16.18 5.82 10.52
C LEU A 206 -15.97 6.80 11.70
N PRO A 207 -15.40 6.40 12.85
CA PRO A 207 -15.08 7.36 13.91
C PRO A 207 -14.10 8.45 13.46
N LEU A 208 -13.12 8.13 12.61
CA LEU A 208 -12.18 9.12 12.08
C LEU A 208 -12.89 10.14 11.19
N LEU A 209 -13.83 9.66 10.35
CA LEU A 209 -14.69 10.53 9.56
C LEU A 209 -15.60 11.38 10.44
N ALA A 210 -16.20 10.80 11.49
CA ALA A 210 -17.06 11.55 12.41
C ALA A 210 -16.29 12.67 13.13
N ILE A 211 -15.04 12.42 13.54
CA ILE A 211 -14.15 13.44 14.13
C ILE A 211 -13.85 14.54 13.10
N GLU A 212 -13.52 14.17 11.87
CA GLU A 212 -13.24 15.13 10.77
C GLU A 212 -14.46 16.01 10.46
N VAL A 213 -15.67 15.43 10.47
CA VAL A 213 -16.94 16.17 10.33
C VAL A 213 -17.17 17.09 11.53
N ALA A 214 -16.98 16.60 12.75
CA ALA A 214 -17.18 17.39 13.97
C ALA A 214 -16.22 18.57 14.08
N GLN A 215 -15.02 18.47 13.51
CA GLN A 215 -14.04 19.55 13.42
C GLN A 215 -14.34 20.56 12.29
N GLY A 216 -15.37 20.31 11.47
CA GLY A 216 -15.68 21.14 10.30
C GLY A 216 -14.66 20.98 9.15
N ALA A 217 -13.82 19.94 9.21
CA ALA A 217 -12.78 19.66 8.21
C ALA A 217 -13.25 18.74 7.07
N PHE A 218 -14.48 18.23 7.16
CA PHE A 218 -15.07 17.39 6.11
C PHE A 218 -15.27 18.16 4.81
N VAL A 219 -14.65 17.68 3.74
CA VAL A 219 -14.76 18.29 2.41
C VAL A 219 -14.86 17.20 1.34
N VAL A 220 -15.79 17.35 0.41
CA VAL A 220 -15.84 16.61 -0.85
C VAL A 220 -16.29 17.57 -1.95
N LYS A 221 -15.34 18.13 -2.72
CA LYS A 221 -15.64 19.08 -3.80
C LYS A 221 -16.02 18.34 -5.07
N ALA A 222 -17.19 18.63 -5.63
CA ALA A 222 -17.58 18.11 -6.93
C ALA A 222 -16.99 18.95 -8.09
N PRO A 223 -16.63 18.35 -9.24
CA PRO A 223 -16.63 16.91 -9.52
C PRO A 223 -15.34 16.20 -9.05
N GLN A 224 -14.28 16.95 -8.74
CA GLN A 224 -12.93 16.43 -8.56
C GLN A 224 -12.81 15.38 -7.43
N GLY A 225 -13.32 15.68 -6.23
CA GLY A 225 -13.26 14.77 -5.09
C GLY A 225 -13.98 13.44 -5.34
N TRP A 226 -15.10 13.47 -6.07
CA TRP A 226 -15.83 12.26 -6.46
C TRP A 226 -15.08 11.43 -7.50
N LEU A 227 -14.44 12.07 -8.49
CA LEU A 227 -13.61 11.37 -9.47
C LEU A 227 -12.38 10.71 -8.82
N ILE A 228 -11.74 11.40 -7.88
CA ILE A 228 -10.62 10.84 -7.10
C ILE A 228 -11.09 9.66 -6.26
N LEU A 229 -12.20 9.81 -5.53
CA LEU A 229 -12.79 8.74 -4.76
C LEU A 229 -13.13 7.53 -5.63
N LEU A 230 -13.74 7.75 -6.80
CA LEU A 230 -14.10 6.69 -7.73
C LEU A 230 -12.85 5.95 -8.22
N TYR A 231 -11.81 6.69 -8.61
CA TYR A 231 -10.53 6.11 -9.00
C TYR A 231 -9.94 5.26 -7.88
N VAL A 232 -9.83 5.81 -6.66
CA VAL A 232 -9.22 5.15 -5.49
C VAL A 232 -10.01 3.91 -5.06
N ALA A 233 -11.34 3.98 -5.07
CA ALA A 233 -12.19 2.87 -4.68
C ALA A 233 -12.16 1.73 -5.72
N ILE A 234 -12.20 2.06 -7.01
CA ILE A 234 -12.26 1.03 -8.06
C ILE A 234 -10.88 0.51 -8.40
N GLY A 235 -9.93 1.39 -8.71
CA GLY A 235 -8.59 1.04 -9.20
C GLY A 235 -7.73 0.36 -8.14
N PRO A 236 -7.11 1.11 -7.21
CA PRO A 236 -6.20 0.54 -6.23
C PRO A 236 -6.90 -0.26 -5.13
N SER A 237 -8.21 -0.14 -4.90
CA SER A 237 -8.87 -0.94 -3.84
C SER A 237 -9.52 -2.23 -4.35
N ILE A 238 -10.26 -2.21 -5.48
CA ILE A 238 -10.97 -3.41 -5.97
C ILE A 238 -10.17 -4.12 -7.08
N LEU A 239 -9.93 -3.43 -8.20
CA LEU A 239 -9.33 -4.04 -9.39
C LEU A 239 -7.91 -4.55 -9.12
N SER A 240 -7.08 -3.73 -8.47
CA SER A 240 -5.72 -4.12 -8.12
C SER A 240 -5.70 -5.40 -7.26
N GLN A 241 -6.64 -5.55 -6.33
CA GLN A 241 -6.70 -6.71 -5.44
C GLN A 241 -7.14 -7.96 -6.18
N LEU A 242 -8.11 -7.83 -7.10
CA LEU A 242 -8.49 -8.92 -7.99
C LEU A 242 -7.33 -9.36 -8.88
N PHE A 243 -6.61 -8.41 -9.48
CA PHE A 243 -5.46 -8.66 -10.35
C PHE A 243 -4.29 -9.28 -9.59
N PHE A 244 -3.98 -8.77 -8.40
CA PHE A 244 -2.92 -9.29 -7.55
C PHE A 244 -3.23 -10.70 -7.07
N MET A 245 -4.43 -10.95 -6.53
CA MET A 245 -4.83 -12.29 -6.09
C MET A 245 -4.80 -13.29 -7.25
N ARG A 246 -5.33 -12.91 -8.41
CA ARG A 246 -5.28 -13.76 -9.61
C ARG A 246 -3.84 -14.07 -10.03
N SER A 247 -2.96 -13.09 -9.98
CA SER A 247 -1.55 -13.28 -10.36
C SER A 247 -0.81 -14.17 -9.37
N VAL A 248 -1.10 -14.04 -8.07
CA VAL A 248 -0.58 -14.95 -7.03
C VAL A 248 -1.01 -16.39 -7.29
N GLU A 249 -2.24 -16.64 -7.74
CA GLU A 249 -2.68 -17.98 -8.17
C GLU A 249 -1.92 -18.50 -9.39
N LEU A 250 -1.62 -17.63 -10.35
CA LEU A 250 -0.98 -18.00 -11.63
C LEU A 250 0.52 -18.27 -11.52
N ILE A 251 1.26 -17.47 -10.73
CA ILE A 251 2.73 -17.53 -10.68
C ILE A 251 3.31 -17.66 -9.27
N GLY A 252 2.45 -17.78 -8.26
CA GLY A 252 2.82 -17.91 -6.85
C GLY A 252 3.13 -16.56 -6.17
N PRO A 253 3.02 -16.51 -4.83
CA PRO A 253 3.20 -15.27 -4.05
C PRO A 253 4.63 -14.72 -4.13
N GLY A 254 5.64 -15.58 -4.23
CA GLY A 254 7.04 -15.15 -4.30
C GLY A 254 7.36 -14.33 -5.56
N ARG A 255 6.89 -14.77 -6.73
CA ARG A 255 7.10 -14.02 -7.99
C ARG A 255 6.21 -12.79 -8.06
N ALA A 256 4.96 -12.89 -7.60
CA ALA A 256 4.04 -11.76 -7.54
C ALA A 256 4.54 -10.65 -6.62
N GLY A 257 5.14 -10.99 -5.46
CA GLY A 257 5.67 -10.03 -4.51
C GLY A 257 6.77 -9.13 -5.07
N VAL A 258 7.61 -9.63 -5.98
CA VAL A 258 8.69 -8.83 -6.60
C VAL A 258 8.13 -7.64 -7.39
N PHE A 259 6.94 -7.76 -7.98
CA PHE A 259 6.32 -6.67 -8.73
C PHE A 259 5.97 -5.47 -7.85
N VAL A 260 5.76 -5.66 -6.55
CA VAL A 260 5.46 -4.56 -5.61
C VAL A 260 6.59 -3.52 -5.58
N ASN A 261 7.82 -3.93 -5.89
CA ASN A 261 8.96 -3.01 -6.04
C ASN A 261 8.83 -2.03 -7.23
N LEU A 262 7.83 -2.21 -8.12
CA LEU A 262 7.49 -1.24 -9.16
C LEU A 262 6.67 -0.06 -8.63
N VAL A 263 6.02 -0.17 -7.48
CA VAL A 263 5.27 0.95 -6.86
C VAL A 263 6.14 2.20 -6.66
N PRO A 264 7.33 2.12 -6.01
CA PRO A 264 8.21 3.28 -5.86
C PRO A 264 8.80 3.79 -7.20
N VAL A 265 8.61 3.09 -8.31
CA VAL A 265 8.99 3.55 -9.66
C VAL A 265 7.81 4.24 -10.34
N PHE A 266 6.62 3.63 -10.32
CA PHE A 266 5.43 4.19 -10.94
C PHE A 266 4.91 5.43 -10.22
N ALA A 267 4.96 5.49 -8.90
CA ALA A 267 4.48 6.65 -8.16
C ALA A 267 5.23 7.94 -8.56
N PRO A 268 6.59 8.01 -8.56
CA PRO A 268 7.30 9.18 -9.06
C PRO A 268 7.04 9.50 -10.53
N ILE A 269 6.98 8.50 -11.41
CA ILE A 269 6.68 8.71 -12.84
C ILE A 269 5.31 9.36 -13.00
N LEU A 270 4.28 8.80 -12.35
CA LEU A 270 2.92 9.33 -12.41
C LEU A 270 2.82 10.71 -11.75
N ALA A 271 3.56 10.96 -10.66
CA ALA A 271 3.60 12.26 -10.01
C ALA A 271 4.18 13.35 -10.94
N VAL A 272 5.26 13.07 -11.65
CA VAL A 272 5.80 14.01 -12.65
C VAL A 272 4.80 14.24 -13.79
N LEU A 273 4.22 13.17 -14.34
CA LEU A 273 3.35 13.26 -15.52
C LEU A 273 1.97 13.90 -15.23
N ILE A 274 1.41 13.67 -14.04
CA ILE A 274 0.04 14.08 -13.70
C ILE A 274 0.02 15.34 -12.83
N LEU A 275 0.92 15.43 -11.84
CA LEU A 275 0.97 16.56 -10.90
C LEU A 275 2.00 17.62 -11.31
N GLY A 276 2.89 17.32 -12.27
CA GLY A 276 4.01 18.21 -12.61
C GLY A 276 5.05 18.34 -11.49
N GLU A 277 5.11 17.37 -10.57
CA GLU A 277 6.12 17.38 -9.49
C GLU A 277 7.53 17.30 -10.09
N GLN A 278 8.48 18.03 -9.51
CA GLN A 278 9.85 18.06 -9.99
C GLN A 278 10.69 16.96 -9.34
N LEU A 279 11.31 16.12 -10.17
CA LEU A 279 12.29 15.14 -9.72
C LEU A 279 13.64 15.83 -9.46
N ALA A 280 13.90 16.13 -8.19
CA ALA A 280 15.24 16.48 -7.72
C ALA A 280 16.20 15.27 -7.70
N LEU A 281 17.51 15.55 -7.70
CA LEU A 281 18.56 14.53 -7.69
C LEU A 281 18.47 13.58 -6.49
N TYR A 282 18.10 14.10 -5.31
CA TYR A 282 17.96 13.27 -4.11
C TYR A 282 16.86 12.20 -4.25
N HIS A 283 15.82 12.43 -5.05
CA HIS A 283 14.82 11.40 -5.33
C HIS A 283 15.43 10.23 -6.10
N GLY A 284 16.26 10.52 -7.11
CA GLY A 284 16.97 9.50 -7.88
C GLY A 284 17.93 8.69 -7.01
N VAL A 285 18.73 9.37 -6.19
CA VAL A 285 19.64 8.72 -5.24
C VAL A 285 18.87 7.86 -4.25
N ALA A 286 17.81 8.39 -3.65
CA ALA A 286 16.99 7.64 -2.72
C ALA A 286 16.32 6.42 -3.33
N LEU A 287 15.76 6.55 -4.54
CA LEU A 287 15.13 5.43 -5.25
C LEU A 287 16.14 4.32 -5.54
N LEU A 288 17.36 4.68 -5.96
CA LEU A 288 18.45 3.73 -6.17
C LEU A 288 18.86 3.04 -4.87
N LEU A 289 18.97 3.77 -3.77
CA LEU A 289 19.30 3.20 -2.46
C LEU A 289 18.18 2.26 -1.96
N VAL A 290 16.92 2.67 -2.06
CA VAL A 290 15.77 1.86 -1.63
C VAL A 290 15.68 0.57 -2.45
N LEU A 291 15.66 0.68 -3.79
CA LEU A 291 15.56 -0.51 -4.66
C LEU A 291 16.80 -1.39 -4.61
N GLY A 292 17.99 -0.78 -4.57
CA GLY A 292 19.26 -1.50 -4.47
C GLY A 292 19.39 -2.24 -3.14
N GLY A 293 19.01 -1.60 -2.03
CA GLY A 293 19.00 -2.22 -0.70
C GLY A 293 18.03 -3.40 -0.62
N ILE A 294 16.82 -3.27 -1.17
CA ILE A 294 15.85 -4.36 -1.27
C ILE A 294 16.40 -5.51 -2.12
N PHE A 295 17.01 -5.20 -3.26
CA PHE A 295 17.62 -6.23 -4.12
C PHE A 295 18.70 -7.02 -3.39
N ILE A 296 19.56 -6.34 -2.62
CA ILE A 296 20.58 -6.96 -1.78
C ILE A 296 19.92 -7.85 -0.71
N ALA A 297 18.92 -7.34 0.00
CA ALA A 297 18.25 -8.06 1.07
C ALA A 297 17.46 -9.29 0.56
N GLU A 298 16.83 -9.21 -0.60
CA GLU A 298 15.94 -10.27 -1.10
C GLU A 298 16.63 -11.32 -1.99
N ARG A 299 17.59 -10.91 -2.83
CA ARG A 299 18.21 -11.81 -3.82
C ARG A 299 19.58 -12.30 -3.44
N LEU A 300 20.43 -11.43 -2.90
CA LEU A 300 21.80 -11.81 -2.55
C LEU A 300 21.81 -12.66 -1.27
N ALA A 301 20.94 -12.35 -0.30
CA ALA A 301 20.83 -13.15 0.92
C ALA A 301 20.17 -14.53 0.77
N LYS A 302 19.48 -14.81 -0.34
CA LYS A 302 19.00 -16.18 -0.65
C LYS A 302 20.09 -17.06 -1.25
N ARG A 303 21.22 -16.46 -1.66
CA ARG A 303 22.34 -17.13 -2.33
C ARG A 303 23.58 -17.24 -1.43
N ALA A 304 23.63 -16.47 -0.34
CA ALA A 304 24.67 -16.49 0.68
C ALA A 304 24.23 -17.40 1.84
#